data_AF-A0A7J6VXC2-F1
#
_entry.id   AF-A0A7J6VXC2-F1
#
_cell.length_a   1.000
_cell.length_b   1.000
_cell.length_c   1.000
_cell.angle_alpha   90.00
_cell.angle_beta   90.00
_cell.angle_gamma   90.00
#
_symmetry.space_group_name_H-M   'P 1'
#
loop_
_entity.id
_entity.type
_entity.pdbx_description
1 polymer ?
#
loop_
_entity_poly.entity_id
_entity_poly.type
_entity_poly.pdbx_seq_one_letter_code
_entity_poly.pdbx_strand_id
1 'polypeptide(L)'
;MDSELDMARAKIHELKAQLEFERKTRKKLETFNKKLCKQLSEERKRKQAVEDVCQKLAREIASEKGEMDRIKKDIVEERKMLRVAEVLREERVQMKLSEAKILFEEKLSQLSKPAATNMEHHTVRIVTSNEPSTTMTDQNSNTITSNNHHLVFVGSALNKRRASPPEAENPHIKRGIKGFVEFPRVVRAISSRGRQLGSKVECQKAQLRLLLRHKSPFPSENLVMG
;
A
#
# COMPACT_ATOMS: atom_id res chain seq x y z
N MET A 1 -26.13 -64.31 81.78
CA MET A 1 -27.18 -63.92 80.81
C MET A 1 -27.28 -62.41 80.68
N ASP A 2 -27.49 -61.65 81.77
CA ASP A 2 -27.67 -60.19 81.68
C ASP A 2 -26.44 -59.43 81.12
N SER A 3 -25.22 -59.86 81.47
CA SER A 3 -23.98 -59.22 80.99
C SER A 3 -23.78 -59.33 79.46
N GLU A 4 -24.16 -60.44 78.83
CA GLU A 4 -24.04 -60.61 77.37
C GLU A 4 -25.05 -59.74 76.62
N LEU A 5 -26.27 -59.63 77.15
CA LEU A 5 -27.30 -58.75 76.61
C LEU A 5 -26.88 -57.28 76.70
N ASP A 6 -26.27 -56.87 77.82
CA ASP A 6 -25.80 -55.49 77.99
C ASP A 6 -24.62 -55.16 77.08
N MET A 7 -23.68 -56.10 76.88
CA MET A 7 -22.61 -55.94 75.88
C MET A 7 -23.17 -55.83 74.45
N ALA A 8 -24.15 -56.66 74.09
CA ALA A 8 -24.81 -56.58 72.78
C ALA A 8 -25.54 -55.24 72.59
N ARG A 9 -26.24 -54.75 73.63
CA ARG A 9 -26.91 -53.43 73.61
C ARG A 9 -25.92 -52.29 73.41
N ALA A 10 -24.79 -52.32 74.13
CA ALA A 10 -23.72 -51.34 73.96
C ALA A 10 -23.15 -51.34 72.53
N LYS A 11 -22.91 -52.54 71.96
CA LYS A 11 -22.41 -52.65 70.59
C LYS A 11 -23.42 -52.14 69.56
N ILE A 12 -24.71 -52.45 69.74
CA ILE A 12 -25.78 -51.92 68.88
C ILE A 12 -25.82 -50.39 68.95
N HIS A 13 -25.66 -49.80 70.13
CA HIS A 13 -25.64 -48.35 70.28
C HIS A 13 -24.43 -47.71 69.57
N GLU A 14 -23.25 -48.30 69.70
CA GLU A 14 -22.04 -47.85 68.99
C GLU A 14 -22.20 -47.91 67.47
N LEU A 15 -22.67 -49.05 66.94
CA LEU A 15 -22.89 -49.21 65.49
C LEU A 15 -23.96 -48.24 64.95
N LYS A 16 -25.01 -47.96 65.73
CA LYS A 16 -26.00 -46.94 65.38
C LYS A 16 -25.39 -45.55 65.28
N ALA A 17 -24.51 -45.17 66.21
CA ALA A 17 -23.83 -43.88 66.18
C ALA A 17 -22.89 -43.76 64.97
N GLN A 18 -22.14 -44.82 64.66
CA GLN A 18 -21.27 -44.89 63.47
C GLN A 18 -22.09 -44.75 62.17
N LEU A 19 -23.19 -45.48 62.05
CA LEU A 19 -24.07 -45.42 60.88
C LEU A 19 -24.68 -44.02 60.69
N GLU A 20 -25.11 -43.35 61.76
CA GLU A 20 -25.63 -41.98 61.69
C GLU A 20 -24.55 -40.96 61.30
N PHE A 21 -23.31 -41.14 61.79
CA PHE A 21 -22.18 -40.33 61.34
C PHE A 21 -21.91 -40.53 59.84
N GLU A 22 -21.85 -41.77 59.38
CA GLU A 22 -21.63 -42.11 57.97
C GLU A 22 -22.75 -41.56 57.07
N ARG A 23 -24.01 -41.65 57.48
CA ARG A 23 -25.15 -41.05 56.76
C ARG A 23 -25.00 -39.53 56.64
N LYS A 24 -24.55 -38.86 57.70
CA LYS A 24 -24.32 -37.40 57.68
C LYS A 24 -23.17 -37.02 56.76
N THR A 25 -22.05 -37.76 56.79
CA THR A 25 -20.91 -37.50 55.89
C THR A 25 -21.29 -37.78 54.44
N ARG A 26 -22.02 -38.86 54.16
CA ARG A 26 -22.53 -39.19 52.81
C ARG A 26 -23.45 -38.10 52.26
N LYS A 27 -24.40 -37.59 53.05
CA LYS A 27 -25.25 -36.46 52.64
C LYS A 27 -24.43 -35.22 52.29
N LYS A 28 -23.41 -34.89 53.09
CA LYS A 28 -22.49 -33.78 52.78
C LYS A 28 -21.78 -34.03 51.44
N LEU A 29 -21.21 -35.21 51.24
CA LEU A 29 -20.52 -35.58 50.00
C LEU A 29 -21.44 -35.51 48.79
N GLU A 30 -22.70 -35.96 48.89
CA GLU A 30 -23.68 -35.86 47.80
C GLU A 30 -23.97 -34.40 47.42
N THR A 31 -24.06 -33.49 48.39
CA THR A 31 -24.24 -32.06 48.11
C THR A 31 -23.01 -31.45 47.43
N PHE A 32 -21.80 -31.82 47.86
CA PHE A 32 -20.57 -31.38 47.21
C PHE A 32 -20.45 -31.96 45.79
N ASN A 33 -20.75 -33.24 45.59
CA ASN A 33 -20.73 -33.87 44.28
C ASN A 33 -21.71 -33.19 43.32
N LYS A 34 -22.94 -32.89 43.75
CA LYS A 34 -23.90 -32.09 42.96
C LYS A 34 -23.34 -30.72 42.54
N LYS A 35 -22.59 -30.04 43.41
CA LYS A 35 -21.94 -28.76 43.08
C LYS A 35 -20.82 -28.95 42.06
N LEU A 36 -19.96 -29.95 42.26
CA LEU A 36 -18.86 -30.27 41.35
C LEU A 36 -19.36 -30.66 39.96
N CYS A 37 -20.43 -31.47 39.86
CA CYS A 37 -21.04 -31.80 38.56
C CYS A 37 -21.52 -30.55 37.80
N LYS A 38 -22.15 -29.60 38.50
CA LYS A 38 -22.58 -28.32 37.88
C LYS A 38 -21.39 -27.52 37.38
N GLN A 39 -20.36 -27.33 38.22
CA GLN A 39 -19.14 -26.60 37.85
C GLN A 39 -18.44 -27.25 36.65
N LEU A 40 -18.32 -28.58 36.62
CA LEU A 40 -17.74 -29.32 35.51
C LEU A 40 -18.55 -29.13 34.21
N SER A 41 -19.88 -29.12 34.30
CA SER A 41 -20.74 -28.90 33.14
C SER A 41 -20.62 -27.48 32.56
N GLU A 42 -20.50 -26.46 33.43
CA GLU A 42 -20.28 -25.08 33.01
C GLU A 42 -18.89 -24.89 32.43
N GLU A 43 -17.88 -25.51 33.03
CA GLU A 43 -16.50 -25.46 32.55
C GLU A 43 -16.36 -26.06 31.15
N ARG A 44 -17.00 -27.21 30.90
CA ARG A 44 -17.09 -27.81 29.56
C ARG A 44 -17.75 -26.89 28.55
N LYS A 45 -18.85 -26.22 28.91
CA LYS A 45 -19.52 -25.24 28.02
C LYS A 45 -18.62 -24.04 27.71
N ARG A 46 -17.90 -23.51 28.71
CA ARG A 46 -16.95 -22.41 28.53
C ARG A 46 -15.81 -22.82 27.61
N LYS A 47 -15.25 -24.01 27.81
CA LYS A 47 -14.20 -24.58 26.93
C LYS A 47 -14.70 -24.73 25.49
N GLN A 48 -15.88 -25.33 25.31
CA GLN A 48 -16.47 -25.49 23.97
C GLN A 48 -16.65 -24.14 23.27
N ALA A 49 -17.17 -23.12 23.97
CA ALA A 49 -17.35 -21.79 23.39
C ALA A 49 -16.01 -21.15 22.94
N VAL A 50 -14.94 -21.36 23.71
CA VAL A 50 -13.60 -20.89 23.32
C VAL A 50 -13.08 -21.67 22.10
N GLU A 51 -13.23 -22.99 22.10
CA GLU A 51 -12.82 -23.85 20.97
C GLU A 51 -13.54 -23.46 19.68
N ASP A 52 -14.86 -23.20 19.73
CA ASP A 52 -15.65 -22.77 18.58
C ASP A 52 -15.15 -21.43 18.00
N VAL A 53 -14.80 -20.47 18.87
CA VAL A 53 -14.22 -19.18 18.44
C VAL A 53 -12.84 -19.38 17.84
N CYS A 54 -11.97 -20.17 18.48
CA CYS A 54 -10.64 -20.50 17.94
C CYS A 54 -10.74 -21.18 16.57
N GLN A 55 -11.69 -22.09 16.38
CA GLN A 55 -11.90 -22.78 15.12
C GLN A 55 -12.40 -21.83 14.01
N LYS A 56 -13.27 -20.87 14.34
CA LYS A 56 -13.70 -19.82 13.41
C LYS A 56 -12.54 -18.93 12.98
N LEU A 57 -11.76 -18.43 13.94
CA LEU A 57 -10.58 -17.60 13.65
C LEU A 57 -9.55 -18.36 12.81
N ALA A 58 -9.33 -19.66 13.06
CA ALA A 58 -8.43 -20.47 12.25
C ALA A 58 -8.88 -20.57 10.78
N ARG A 59 -10.20 -20.71 10.54
CA ARG A 59 -10.77 -20.72 9.19
C ARG A 59 -10.65 -19.36 8.50
N GLU A 60 -10.94 -18.27 9.19
CA GLU A 60 -10.81 -16.91 8.66
C GLU A 60 -9.38 -16.61 8.25
N ILE A 61 -8.40 -16.89 9.12
CA ILE A 61 -6.97 -16.73 8.82
C ILE A 61 -6.56 -17.55 7.59
N ALA A 62 -7.05 -18.78 7.46
CA ALA A 62 -6.75 -19.62 6.30
C ALA A 62 -7.33 -19.03 5.00
N SER A 63 -8.56 -18.51 5.05
CA SER A 63 -9.22 -17.86 3.93
C SER A 63 -8.49 -16.58 3.50
N GLU A 64 -8.21 -15.68 4.44
CA GLU A 64 -7.50 -14.42 4.18
C GLU A 64 -6.10 -14.65 3.62
N LYS A 65 -5.37 -15.67 4.10
CA LYS A 65 -4.09 -16.05 3.51
C LYS A 65 -4.23 -16.45 2.03
N GLY A 66 -5.27 -17.23 1.71
CA GLY A 66 -5.58 -17.61 0.34
C GLY A 66 -5.90 -16.42 -0.55
N GLU A 67 -6.69 -15.46 -0.07
CA GLU A 67 -7.01 -14.23 -0.80
C GLU A 67 -5.78 -13.35 -1.01
N MET A 68 -4.97 -13.18 0.04
CA MET A 68 -3.72 -12.43 -0.04
C MET A 68 -2.77 -13.03 -1.10
N ASP A 69 -2.68 -14.35 -1.19
CA ASP A 69 -1.82 -15.00 -2.18
C ASP A 69 -2.35 -14.88 -3.61
N ARG A 70 -3.68 -14.81 -3.81
CA ARG A 70 -4.29 -14.47 -5.11
C ARG A 70 -3.94 -13.03 -5.51
N ILE A 71 -4.19 -12.07 -4.61
CA ILE A 71 -3.89 -10.65 -4.85
C ILE A 71 -2.41 -10.44 -5.20
N LYS A 72 -1.49 -11.14 -4.52
CA LYS A 72 -0.05 -11.06 -4.84
C LYS A 72 0.26 -11.52 -6.26
N LYS A 73 -0.41 -12.57 -6.76
CA LYS A 73 -0.24 -13.06 -8.14
C LYS A 73 -0.74 -12.00 -9.13
N ASP A 74 -1.93 -11.46 -8.89
CA ASP A 74 -2.53 -10.43 -9.74
C ASP A 74 -1.62 -9.20 -9.85
N ILE A 75 -1.04 -8.74 -8.73
CA ILE A 75 -0.09 -7.62 -8.73
C ILE A 75 1.17 -7.91 -9.57
N VAL A 76 1.70 -9.14 -9.50
CA VAL A 76 2.88 -9.52 -10.28
C VAL A 76 2.56 -9.55 -11.78
N GLU A 77 1.39 -10.07 -12.14
CA GLU A 77 0.91 -10.09 -13.53
C GLU A 77 0.66 -8.67 -14.05
N GLU A 78 0.01 -7.82 -13.27
CA GLU A 78 -0.21 -6.40 -13.60
C GLU A 78 1.12 -5.67 -13.85
N ARG A 79 2.11 -5.86 -12.98
CA ARG A 79 3.47 -5.30 -13.18
C ARG A 79 4.15 -5.85 -14.44
N LYS A 80 3.91 -7.11 -14.81
CA LYS A 80 4.42 -7.67 -16.06
C LYS A 80 3.76 -7.00 -17.25
N MET A 81 2.44 -6.83 -17.23
CA MET A 81 1.69 -6.16 -18.30
C MET A 81 2.12 -4.70 -18.48
N LEU A 82 2.32 -3.96 -17.38
CA LEU A 82 2.79 -2.57 -17.43
C LEU A 82 4.16 -2.45 -18.13
N ARG A 83 5.11 -3.34 -17.83
CA ARG A 83 6.41 -3.37 -18.51
C ARG A 83 6.29 -3.66 -20.01
N VAL A 84 5.41 -4.58 -20.39
CA VAL A 84 5.14 -4.86 -21.82
C VAL A 84 4.54 -3.64 -22.51
N ALA A 85 3.61 -2.94 -21.86
CA ALA A 85 3.01 -1.73 -22.40
C ALA A 85 4.04 -0.60 -22.59
N GLU A 86 5.00 -0.46 -21.69
CA GLU A 86 6.12 0.51 -21.82
C GLU A 86 6.97 0.21 -23.06
N VAL A 87 7.41 -1.04 -23.25
CA VAL A 87 8.20 -1.46 -24.41
C VAL A 87 7.44 -1.22 -25.72
N LEU A 88 6.16 -1.60 -25.80
CA LEU A 88 5.34 -1.36 -27.00
C LEU A 88 5.19 0.13 -27.33
N ARG A 89 5.16 0.99 -26.31
CA ARG A 89 5.14 2.44 -26.51
C ARG A 89 6.46 2.94 -27.08
N GLU A 90 7.58 2.45 -26.56
CA GLU A 90 8.93 2.79 -27.05
C GLU A 90 9.14 2.31 -28.48
N GLU A 91 8.80 1.07 -28.79
CA GLU A 91 8.90 0.49 -30.15
C GLU A 91 8.07 1.31 -31.16
N ARG A 92 6.84 1.72 -30.77
CA ARG A 92 6.02 2.59 -31.62
C ARG A 92 6.70 3.93 -31.92
N VAL A 93 7.37 4.54 -30.94
CA VAL A 93 8.07 5.81 -31.14
C VAL A 93 9.29 5.60 -32.03
N GLN A 94 10.08 4.55 -31.80
CA GLN A 94 11.22 4.21 -32.64
C GLN A 94 10.81 3.98 -34.10
N MET A 95 9.72 3.26 -34.33
CA MET A 95 9.17 3.04 -35.67
C MET A 95 8.82 4.36 -36.37
N LYS A 96 8.08 5.25 -35.71
CA LYS A 96 7.76 6.59 -36.27
C LYS A 96 8.99 7.43 -36.59
N LEU A 97 9.99 7.41 -35.71
CA LEU A 97 11.25 8.12 -35.94
C LEU A 97 12.02 7.52 -37.13
N SER A 98 12.01 6.19 -37.28
CA SER A 98 12.64 5.51 -38.40
C SER A 98 11.94 5.79 -39.74
N GLU A 99 10.61 5.81 -39.76
CA GLU A 99 9.82 6.20 -40.94
C GLU A 99 10.13 7.63 -41.38
N ALA A 100 10.15 8.57 -40.42
CA ALA A 100 10.52 9.96 -40.71
C ALA A 100 11.95 10.07 -41.25
N LYS A 101 12.91 9.33 -40.66
CA LYS A 101 14.29 9.29 -41.13
C LYS A 101 14.39 8.81 -42.57
N ILE A 102 13.73 7.70 -42.92
CA ILE A 102 13.70 7.15 -44.29
C ILE A 102 13.11 8.18 -45.27
N LEU A 103 11.98 8.80 -44.92
CA LEU A 103 11.34 9.82 -45.77
C LEU A 103 12.27 11.02 -46.00
N PHE A 104 12.98 11.47 -44.97
CA PHE A 104 13.94 12.57 -45.11
C PHE A 104 15.16 12.16 -45.95
N GLU A 105 15.71 10.96 -45.76
CA GLU A 105 16.81 10.44 -46.57
C GLU A 105 16.43 10.31 -48.06
N GLU A 106 15.21 9.88 -48.37
CA GLU A 106 14.68 9.86 -49.74
C GLU A 106 14.60 11.26 -50.35
N LYS A 107 14.09 12.24 -49.58
CA LYS A 107 13.99 13.64 -50.04
C LYS A 107 15.37 14.26 -50.23
N LEU A 108 16.31 14.01 -49.32
CA LEU A 108 17.70 14.46 -49.48
C LEU A 108 18.38 13.80 -50.68
N SER A 109 18.14 12.51 -50.92
CA SER A 109 18.65 11.81 -52.11
C SER A 109 18.07 12.36 -53.42
N GLN A 110 16.81 12.82 -53.42
CA GLN A 110 16.20 13.50 -54.57
C GLN A 110 16.89 14.85 -54.86
N LEU A 111 17.27 15.61 -53.83
CA LEU A 111 17.97 16.89 -53.95
C LEU A 111 19.48 16.73 -54.23
N SER A 112 20.07 15.63 -53.80
CA SER A 112 21.50 15.30 -53.98
C SER A 112 21.83 14.72 -55.36
N LYS A 113 20.83 14.35 -56.18
CA LYS A 113 21.09 14.03 -57.58
C LYS A 113 21.70 15.29 -58.22
N PRO A 114 22.94 15.25 -58.73
CA PRO A 114 23.53 16.42 -59.36
C PRO A 114 22.60 16.83 -60.49
N ALA A 115 22.20 18.11 -60.47
CA ALA A 115 21.66 18.78 -61.64
C ALA A 115 22.74 18.76 -62.72
N ALA A 116 22.85 17.65 -63.44
CA ALA A 116 23.44 17.66 -64.75
C ALA A 116 22.50 18.45 -65.66
N THR A 117 23.10 19.38 -66.41
CA THR A 117 22.53 20.27 -67.42
C THR A 117 21.74 21.46 -66.87
N ASN A 118 22.37 22.62 -66.66
CA ASN A 118 22.63 23.57 -67.75
C ASN A 118 23.49 24.74 -67.28
N MET A 119 24.45 25.10 -68.13
CA MET A 119 25.27 26.29 -68.04
C MET A 119 24.41 27.54 -68.18
N GLU A 120 24.63 28.56 -67.35
CA GLU A 120 24.73 29.95 -67.82
C GLU A 120 25.73 30.72 -66.95
N HIS A 121 26.83 31.14 -67.57
CA HIS A 121 27.75 32.12 -67.03
C HIS A 121 27.09 33.50 -67.14
N HIS A 122 26.82 34.18 -66.03
CA HIS A 122 26.65 35.64 -66.03
C HIS A 122 27.65 36.26 -65.05
N THR A 123 28.81 36.60 -65.61
CA THR A 123 29.86 37.38 -64.98
C THR A 123 29.39 38.83 -64.83
N VAL A 124 28.96 39.23 -63.63
CA VAL A 124 28.78 40.65 -63.31
C VAL A 124 30.10 41.20 -62.79
N ARG A 125 30.75 42.04 -63.60
CA ARG A 125 31.92 42.85 -63.22
C ARG A 125 31.46 43.95 -62.25
N ILE A 126 31.98 43.94 -61.03
CA ILE A 126 32.07 45.15 -60.21
C ILE A 126 33.55 45.38 -59.92
N VAL A 127 34.05 46.53 -60.36
CA VAL A 127 35.44 46.97 -60.25
C VAL A 127 35.52 47.98 -59.11
N THR A 128 36.33 47.60 -58.10
CA THR A 128 37.12 48.45 -57.17
C THR A 128 36.34 49.30 -56.14
N SER A 129 36.79 49.52 -54.90
CA SER A 129 38.15 49.58 -54.36
C SER A 129 38.14 49.53 -52.81
N ASN A 130 39.26 49.07 -52.23
CA ASN A 130 39.77 49.32 -50.85
C ASN A 130 39.65 48.17 -49.81
N GLU A 131 40.60 47.25 -49.93
CA GLU A 131 41.44 46.58 -48.91
C GLU A 131 41.74 47.39 -47.61
N PRO A 132 42.35 46.80 -46.52
CA PRO A 132 42.27 45.40 -46.06
C PRO A 132 42.39 45.14 -44.52
N SER A 133 42.25 43.85 -44.19
CA SER A 133 42.93 43.07 -43.13
C SER A 133 42.71 43.39 -41.63
N THR A 134 42.34 42.38 -40.83
CA THR A 134 43.26 41.51 -40.04
C THR A 134 42.51 40.87 -38.83
N THR A 135 42.68 39.54 -38.68
CA THR A 135 42.72 38.72 -37.44
C THR A 135 41.56 38.63 -36.42
N MET A 136 41.19 37.37 -36.17
CA MET A 136 40.93 36.68 -34.88
C MET A 136 40.97 37.54 -33.60
N THR A 137 39.94 37.41 -32.74
CA THR A 137 40.02 36.91 -31.34
C THR A 137 38.70 37.14 -30.58
N ASP A 138 38.19 36.05 -30.01
CA ASP A 138 37.76 35.83 -28.63
C ASP A 138 37.38 36.99 -27.67
N GLN A 139 36.40 36.65 -26.81
CA GLN A 139 36.02 37.21 -25.50
C GLN A 139 34.91 38.28 -25.42
N ASN A 140 33.73 37.80 -25.04
CA ASN A 140 33.11 38.01 -23.72
C ASN A 140 33.20 39.42 -23.10
N SER A 141 32.06 40.10 -22.94
CA SER A 141 31.74 40.92 -21.76
C SER A 141 30.25 41.27 -21.69
N ASN A 142 29.66 41.01 -20.52
CA ASN A 142 28.40 41.55 -20.02
C ASN A 142 28.43 43.10 -20.10
N THR A 143 27.34 43.88 -20.07
CA THR A 143 26.41 44.07 -18.94
C THR A 143 25.34 45.11 -19.33
N ILE A 144 24.09 44.84 -18.97
CA ILE A 144 23.02 45.73 -18.44
C ILE A 144 22.95 47.20 -18.92
N THR A 145 21.83 47.59 -19.53
CA THR A 145 21.04 48.81 -19.17
C THR A 145 19.62 48.66 -19.76
N SER A 146 18.62 48.34 -18.94
CA SER A 146 17.50 49.21 -18.51
C SER A 146 16.85 50.04 -19.62
N ASN A 147 15.56 49.81 -19.86
CA ASN A 147 14.56 50.86 -20.10
C ASN A 147 13.15 50.30 -19.86
N ASN A 148 12.63 50.60 -18.67
CA ASN A 148 11.20 50.55 -18.36
C ASN A 148 10.49 51.68 -19.09
N HIS A 149 9.44 51.39 -19.84
CA HIS A 149 8.34 52.35 -20.00
C HIS A 149 7.01 51.67 -19.65
N HIS A 150 6.53 52.08 -18.49
CA HIS A 150 5.24 51.78 -17.90
C HIS A 150 4.26 52.84 -18.42
N LEU A 151 3.19 52.45 -19.11
CA LEU A 151 2.03 53.33 -19.29
C LEU A 151 0.76 52.52 -19.02
N VAL A 152 0.00 53.00 -18.03
CA VAL A 152 -1.32 52.49 -17.63
C VAL A 152 -2.29 53.65 -17.82
N PHE A 153 -3.35 53.48 -18.61
CA PHE A 153 -4.67 54.12 -18.42
C PHE A 153 -5.70 53.57 -19.43
N VAL A 154 -6.63 52.69 -19.02
CA VAL A 154 -8.07 52.89 -18.72
C VAL A 154 -9.04 52.95 -19.92
N GLY A 155 -10.02 52.03 -19.91
CA GLY A 155 -11.45 52.39 -20.10
C GLY A 155 -12.14 52.13 -21.44
N SER A 156 -12.73 50.92 -21.55
CA SER A 156 -14.08 50.57 -22.06
C SER A 156 -14.65 51.05 -23.42
N ALA A 157 -15.35 50.07 -24.05
CA ALA A 157 -16.64 50.14 -24.76
C ALA A 157 -16.71 50.14 -26.32
N LEU A 158 -17.28 49.02 -26.82
CA LEU A 158 -18.27 48.85 -27.91
C LEU A 158 -17.85 48.86 -29.41
N ASN A 159 -18.09 47.67 -30.01
CA ASN A 159 -18.73 47.36 -31.31
C ASN A 159 -17.93 46.95 -32.59
N LYS A 160 -18.17 45.66 -32.93
CA LYS A 160 -18.51 45.05 -34.24
C LYS A 160 -17.43 44.77 -35.31
N ARG A 161 -17.04 43.49 -35.30
CA ARG A 161 -17.05 42.48 -36.40
C ARG A 161 -16.29 42.78 -37.71
N ARG A 162 -15.22 42.00 -37.93
CA ARG A 162 -15.06 41.19 -39.15
C ARG A 162 -14.73 39.75 -38.77
N ALA A 163 -15.48 38.82 -39.35
CA ALA A 163 -15.38 37.39 -39.11
C ALA A 163 -14.28 36.78 -40.00
N SER A 164 -13.50 35.87 -39.43
CA SER A 164 -12.75 34.84 -40.16
C SER A 164 -13.35 33.45 -39.85
N PRO A 165 -13.17 32.44 -40.72
CA PRO A 165 -13.95 31.20 -40.70
C PRO A 165 -13.71 30.36 -39.43
N PRO A 166 -14.68 29.55 -38.98
CA PRO A 166 -14.45 28.61 -37.91
C PRO A 166 -13.53 27.51 -38.43
N GLU A 167 -12.26 27.58 -38.02
CA GLU A 167 -11.34 26.45 -38.04
C GLU A 167 -12.04 25.26 -37.38
N ALA A 168 -11.97 24.09 -38.02
CA ALA A 168 -12.57 22.86 -37.52
C ALA A 168 -11.84 22.41 -36.25
N GLU A 169 -12.20 23.03 -35.13
CA GLU A 169 -11.58 22.81 -33.84
C GLU A 169 -12.22 21.56 -33.19
N ASN A 170 -11.43 20.48 -33.14
CA ASN A 170 -11.83 19.16 -32.69
C ASN A 170 -12.56 19.23 -31.32
N PRO A 171 -13.78 18.66 -31.17
CA PRO A 171 -14.60 18.74 -29.95
C PRO A 171 -13.88 18.28 -28.67
N HIS A 172 -12.88 17.40 -28.80
CA HIS A 172 -12.09 16.91 -27.68
C HIS A 172 -11.07 17.93 -27.13
N ILE A 173 -10.63 18.90 -27.94
CA ILE A 173 -9.61 19.89 -27.55
C ILE A 173 -10.24 20.99 -26.67
N LYS A 174 -11.44 21.48 -27.01
CA LYS A 174 -12.14 22.49 -26.20
C LYS A 174 -12.59 21.95 -24.83
N ARG A 175 -12.86 20.64 -24.74
CA ARG A 175 -13.23 20.01 -23.47
C ARG A 175 -12.09 20.03 -22.45
N GLY A 176 -10.84 20.03 -22.90
CA GLY A 176 -9.66 20.09 -22.02
C GLY A 176 -9.29 21.50 -21.55
N ILE A 177 -9.65 22.53 -22.31
CA ILE A 177 -9.25 23.92 -22.01
C ILE A 177 -10.33 24.69 -21.22
N LYS A 178 -11.62 24.34 -21.37
CA LYS A 178 -12.73 25.06 -20.69
C LYS A 178 -13.36 24.33 -19.52
N GLY A 179 -13.09 23.04 -19.36
CA GLY A 179 -13.40 22.30 -18.14
C GLY A 179 -12.10 21.99 -17.44
N PHE A 180 -11.91 22.50 -16.24
CA PHE A 180 -10.93 21.99 -15.29
C PHE A 180 -10.99 20.45 -15.31
N VAL A 181 -10.02 19.80 -15.95
CA VAL A 181 -9.67 18.43 -15.58
C VAL A 181 -8.81 18.59 -14.34
N GLU A 182 -9.48 18.87 -13.23
CA GLU A 182 -8.90 18.75 -11.92
C GLU A 182 -8.63 17.26 -11.73
N PHE A 183 -7.42 16.84 -12.09
CA PHE A 183 -6.90 15.57 -11.61
C PHE A 183 -7.00 15.63 -10.09
N PRO A 184 -7.62 14.64 -9.43
CA PRO A 184 -7.54 14.54 -7.98
C PRO A 184 -6.06 14.46 -7.63
N ARG A 185 -5.47 15.60 -7.28
CA ARG A 185 -4.18 15.63 -6.60
C ARG A 185 -4.50 15.04 -5.24
N VAL A 186 -4.37 13.73 -5.13
CA VAL A 186 -4.25 13.06 -3.83
C VAL A 186 -2.92 13.52 -3.26
N VAL A 187 -2.89 14.76 -2.76
CA VAL A 187 -2.00 15.13 -1.67
C VAL A 187 -2.50 14.30 -0.51
N ARG A 188 -1.97 13.08 -0.42
CA ARG A 188 -2.07 12.32 0.81
C ARG A 188 -1.22 13.12 1.79
N ALA A 189 -1.87 14.03 2.51
CA ALA A 189 -1.31 14.54 3.74
C ALA A 189 -0.85 13.30 4.50
N ILE A 190 0.46 13.20 4.71
CA ILE A 190 1.03 12.25 5.66
C ILE A 190 0.59 12.76 7.04
N SER A 191 -0.71 12.63 7.33
CA SER A 191 -1.19 12.62 8.69
C SER A 191 -0.70 11.31 9.28
N SER A 192 -0.12 11.43 10.45
CA SER A 192 0.77 10.50 11.16
C SER A 192 0.14 9.17 11.61
N ARG A 193 -0.95 8.70 10.99
CA ARG A 193 -1.64 7.46 11.39
C ARG A 193 -0.90 6.16 11.06
N GLY A 194 0.20 6.22 10.31
CA GLY A 194 1.08 5.06 10.08
C GLY A 194 2.00 4.73 11.27
N ARG A 195 2.20 5.66 12.21
CA ARG A 195 3.04 5.43 13.41
C ARG A 195 2.28 4.87 14.61
N GLN A 196 0.95 4.94 14.62
CA GLN A 196 0.15 4.67 15.81
C GLN A 196 -0.26 3.20 15.96
N LEU A 197 -0.38 2.45 14.86
CA LEU A 197 -0.62 1.00 14.90
C LEU A 197 0.66 0.24 15.30
N GLY A 198 1.83 0.66 14.81
CA GLY A 198 3.12 0.11 15.21
C GLY A 198 3.40 0.31 16.69
N SER A 199 3.23 1.53 17.21
CA SER A 199 3.46 1.83 18.63
C SER A 199 2.48 1.15 19.57
N LYS A 200 1.23 0.92 19.15
CA LYS A 200 0.22 0.22 19.96
C LYS A 200 0.49 -1.28 20.04
N VAL A 201 0.92 -1.91 18.93
CA VAL A 201 1.35 -3.32 18.91
C VAL A 201 2.68 -3.50 19.65
N GLU A 202 3.62 -2.57 19.52
CA GLU A 202 4.88 -2.58 20.27
C GLU A 202 4.65 -2.41 21.78
N CYS A 203 3.73 -1.52 22.19
CA CYS A 203 3.35 -1.34 23.59
C CYS A 203 2.68 -2.60 24.17
N GLN A 204 1.75 -3.21 23.43
CA GLN A 204 1.13 -4.48 23.82
C GLN A 204 2.15 -5.62 23.92
N LYS A 205 3.13 -5.67 22.99
CA LYS A 205 4.22 -6.65 23.01
C LYS A 205 5.17 -6.44 24.19
N ALA A 206 5.43 -5.19 24.58
CA ALA A 206 6.22 -4.87 25.78
C ALA A 206 5.48 -5.27 27.07
N GLN A 207 4.17 -4.99 27.17
CA GLN A 207 3.35 -5.44 28.29
C GLN A 207 3.32 -6.97 28.42
N LEU A 208 3.15 -7.70 27.31
CA LEU A 208 3.22 -9.16 27.28
C LEU A 208 4.59 -9.69 27.75
N ARG A 209 5.70 -9.06 27.34
CA ARG A 209 7.05 -9.45 27.80
C ARG A 209 7.23 -9.28 29.31
N LEU A 210 6.70 -8.21 29.89
CA LEU A 210 6.73 -8.00 31.34
C LEU A 210 5.86 -9.01 32.10
N LEU A 211 4.66 -9.30 31.60
CA LEU A 211 3.76 -10.29 32.20
C LEU A 211 4.31 -11.72 32.12
N LEU A 212 4.98 -12.07 31.03
CA LEU A 212 5.63 -13.37 30.86
C LEU A 212 6.92 -13.48 31.69
N ARG A 213 7.66 -12.38 31.88
CA ARG A 213 8.81 -12.31 32.80
C ARG A 213 8.43 -12.59 34.26
N HIS A 214 7.23 -12.22 34.68
CA HIS A 214 6.73 -12.44 36.04
C HIS A 214 6.03 -13.81 36.24
N LYS A 215 5.91 -14.63 35.19
CA LYS A 215 5.23 -15.95 35.25
C LYS A 215 6.15 -17.16 35.33
N SER A 216 7.47 -16.98 35.38
CA SER A 216 8.42 -18.06 35.67
C SER A 216 8.95 -17.98 37.11
N PRO A 217 8.29 -18.61 38.08
CA PRO A 217 8.94 -19.08 39.28
C PRO A 217 8.98 -20.61 39.24
N PHE A 218 9.98 -21.18 38.56
CA PHE A 218 10.41 -22.54 38.89
C PHE A 218 11.93 -22.56 38.93
N PRO A 219 12.53 -22.66 40.13
CA PRO A 219 13.94 -23.00 40.25
C PRO A 219 14.09 -24.42 39.69
N SER A 220 15.12 -24.59 38.87
CA SER A 220 15.62 -25.89 38.45
C SER A 220 16.01 -26.70 39.69
N GLU A 221 15.14 -27.56 40.18
CA GLU A 221 15.55 -28.66 41.05
C GLU A 221 16.28 -29.69 40.19
N ASN A 222 17.51 -29.98 40.62
CA ASN A 222 18.42 -30.88 39.96
C ASN A 222 17.86 -32.30 39.95
N LEU A 223 17.96 -32.89 38.77
CA LEU A 223 17.96 -34.31 38.48
C LEU A 223 18.86 -35.08 39.47
N VAL A 224 18.29 -35.93 40.31
CA VAL A 224 18.97 -37.11 40.88
C VAL A 224 18.11 -38.33 40.57
N MET A 225 18.45 -38.97 39.46
CA MET A 225 18.20 -40.39 39.22
C MET A 225 19.56 -41.06 39.39
N GLY A 226 19.71 -41.90 40.41
CA GLY A 226 20.94 -42.65 40.72
C GLY A 226 21.26 -42.67 42.20
#